data_AF-A0A1W1BUZ8-F1
#
_entry.id   AF-A0A1W1BUZ8-F1
#
_cell.length_a   1.000
_cell.length_b   1.000
_cell.length_c   1.000
_cell.angle_alpha   90.00
_cell.angle_beta   90.00
_cell.angle_gamma   90.00
#
_symmetry.space_group_name_H-M   'P 1'
#
loop_
_entity.id
_entity.type
_entity.pdbx_description
1 polymer ?
#
loop_
_entity_poly.entity_id
_entity_poly.type
_entity_poly.pdbx_seq_one_letter_code
_entity_poly.pdbx_strand_id
1 'polypeptide(L)'
;MMENEKIVNNFMKELKKQHAKDDGYRFPDKNKKCELYDDFKDDIDEVLAGERPVGISFNILHALSDWHLDNSVYQTFHIKNSENAKREFTLSSMYAYVAIKKGDRSWGCFPNDQHKLMDLVCMYMAQALICSWWSEADEFAKMMIESINYGQVADKDGNPLERIIGCGESDVYASWFILDLYCKVHKLEYTQENAWYPDNMKPYDEVIATWDTTDLSEVDRLTYNLSDIHLAHTKEGTSPNDYYEFDTPLRWIFPYEIISWLRLREHQGLENPSEFSHPLMNTPIAKMFLELKEPLEKPKHLPYADVLIAKLKEKCPKIDEEIEKQEPISILKEKTIPTKALAPKTGRYRATLPNTHPQANQLEGDPHSYARFLKGDVFIYEGLEDYELSEITWSYVGN
;
A
#
# COMPACT_ATOMS: atom_id res chain seq x y z
N MET A 1 -11.88 25.85 -8.55
CA MET A 1 -11.47 25.55 -9.94
C MET A 1 -10.33 26.43 -10.44
N MET A 2 -10.47 27.77 -10.57
CA MET A 2 -9.38 28.63 -11.08
C MET A 2 -8.09 28.61 -10.23
N GLU A 3 -8.19 28.38 -8.93
CA GLU A 3 -7.03 28.33 -8.02
C GLU A 3 -6.21 27.03 -8.19
N ASN A 4 -6.85 25.87 -8.16
CA ASN A 4 -6.18 24.58 -8.36
C ASN A 4 -5.52 24.49 -9.74
N GLU A 5 -6.17 25.02 -10.78
CA GLU A 5 -5.59 25.08 -12.12
C GLU A 5 -4.29 25.91 -12.13
N LYS A 6 -4.27 27.04 -11.42
CA LYS A 6 -3.07 27.87 -11.28
C LYS A 6 -1.96 27.15 -10.52
N ILE A 7 -2.29 26.42 -9.44
CA ILE A 7 -1.33 25.63 -8.65
C ILE A 7 -0.69 24.55 -9.53
N VAL A 8 -1.51 23.70 -10.16
CA VAL A 8 -1.03 22.61 -11.02
C VAL A 8 -0.20 23.14 -12.19
N ASN A 9 -0.62 24.24 -12.82
CA ASN A 9 0.17 24.90 -13.86
C ASN A 9 1.52 25.43 -13.36
N ASN A 10 1.60 25.92 -12.13
CA ASN A 10 2.85 26.35 -11.52
C ASN A 10 3.79 25.18 -11.25
N PHE A 11 3.29 24.06 -10.71
CA PHE A 11 4.08 22.85 -10.51
C PHE A 11 4.65 22.32 -11.83
N MET A 12 3.82 22.21 -12.87
CA MET A 12 4.30 21.79 -14.20
C MET A 12 5.37 22.73 -14.77
N LYS A 13 5.30 24.04 -14.46
CA LYS A 13 6.30 25.01 -14.90
C LYS A 13 7.62 24.85 -14.15
N GLU A 14 7.58 24.70 -12.83
CA GLU A 14 8.79 24.49 -12.02
C GLU A 14 9.45 23.14 -12.35
N LEU A 15 8.68 22.08 -12.53
CA LEU A 15 9.21 20.78 -12.93
C LEU A 15 9.95 20.84 -14.28
N LYS A 16 9.36 21.51 -15.28
CA LYS A 16 10.03 21.74 -16.58
C LYS A 16 11.34 22.50 -16.43
N LYS A 17 11.39 23.48 -15.54
CA LYS A 17 12.58 24.28 -15.26
C LYS A 17 13.65 23.49 -14.52
N GLN A 18 13.27 22.55 -13.65
CA GLN A 18 14.18 21.61 -13.01
C GLN A 18 14.75 20.63 -14.04
N HIS A 19 13.89 19.96 -14.79
CA HIS A 19 14.29 19.03 -15.86
C HIS A 19 15.24 19.66 -16.88
N ALA A 20 15.00 20.91 -17.30
CA ALA A 20 15.88 21.62 -18.22
C ALA A 20 17.27 21.95 -17.63
N LYS A 21 17.42 22.03 -16.30
CA LYS A 21 18.73 22.17 -15.65
C LYS A 21 19.47 20.85 -15.55
N ASP A 22 18.72 19.76 -15.49
CA ASP A 22 19.21 18.41 -15.25
C ASP A 22 19.53 17.65 -16.57
N ASP A 23 19.26 18.26 -17.73
CA ASP A 23 19.62 17.75 -19.05
C ASP A 23 21.13 17.45 -19.17
N GLY A 24 21.46 16.21 -19.52
CA GLY A 24 22.83 15.73 -19.67
C GLY A 24 23.52 15.30 -18.37
N TYR A 25 22.97 15.63 -17.20
CA TYR A 25 23.45 15.09 -15.91
C TYR A 25 22.53 13.97 -15.43
N ARG A 26 21.27 14.31 -15.11
CA ARG A 26 20.26 13.38 -14.61
C ARG A 26 19.54 12.66 -15.73
N PHE A 27 19.32 13.29 -16.89
CA PHE A 27 18.64 12.67 -18.03
C PHE A 27 19.54 12.68 -19.26
N PRO A 28 19.46 11.65 -20.13
CA PRO A 28 20.22 11.65 -21.37
C PRO A 28 19.74 12.77 -22.29
N ASP A 29 20.64 13.70 -22.63
CA ASP A 29 20.42 14.69 -23.69
C ASP A 29 20.88 14.12 -25.04
N LYS A 30 20.36 14.65 -26.15
CA LYS A 30 20.72 14.29 -27.53
C LYS A 30 22.23 14.31 -27.81
N ASN A 31 23.01 15.06 -27.02
CA ASN A 31 24.44 15.26 -27.22
C ASN A 31 25.32 14.84 -26.02
N LYS A 32 24.75 14.36 -24.91
CA LYS A 32 25.50 13.99 -23.69
C LYS A 32 24.99 12.69 -23.09
N LYS A 33 25.92 11.85 -22.62
CA LYS A 33 25.59 10.68 -21.78
C LYS A 33 25.06 11.17 -20.42
N CYS A 34 24.21 10.37 -19.78
CA CYS A 34 23.71 10.65 -18.44
C CYS A 34 24.81 10.34 -17.41
N GLU A 35 25.40 11.39 -16.82
CA GLU A 35 26.47 11.28 -15.81
C GLU A 35 25.99 10.56 -14.54
N LEU A 36 24.74 10.78 -14.10
CA LEU A 36 24.19 10.08 -12.93
C LEU A 36 24.10 8.56 -13.11
N TYR A 37 23.90 8.09 -14.34
CA TYR A 37 23.91 6.65 -14.62
C TYR A 37 25.33 6.07 -14.54
N ASP A 38 26.35 6.87 -14.84
CA ASP A 38 27.75 6.51 -14.61
C ASP A 38 28.05 6.48 -13.10
N ASP A 39 27.52 7.43 -12.31
CA ASP A 39 27.64 7.42 -10.83
C ASP A 39 27.05 6.13 -10.23
N PHE A 40 25.88 5.68 -10.70
CA PHE A 40 25.31 4.39 -10.26
C PHE A 40 26.21 3.21 -10.60
N LYS A 41 26.88 3.26 -11.76
CA LYS A 41 27.78 2.21 -12.19
C LYS A 41 29.02 2.15 -11.29
N ASP A 42 29.58 3.28 -10.91
CA ASP A 42 30.72 3.33 -10.00
C ASP A 42 30.33 2.73 -8.63
N ASP A 43 29.17 3.10 -8.09
CA ASP A 43 28.61 2.51 -6.86
C ASP A 43 28.44 0.99 -6.94
N ILE A 44 27.99 0.50 -8.10
CA ILE A 44 27.85 -0.94 -8.37
C ILE A 44 29.23 -1.61 -8.42
N ASP A 45 30.19 -1.04 -9.14
CA ASP A 45 31.53 -1.59 -9.29
C ASP A 45 32.24 -1.67 -7.91
N GLU A 46 32.06 -0.68 -7.03
CA GLU A 46 32.54 -0.69 -5.65
C GLU A 46 31.90 -1.82 -4.81
N VAL A 47 30.60 -2.05 -4.93
CA VAL A 47 29.92 -3.17 -4.27
C VAL A 47 30.45 -4.51 -4.80
N LEU A 48 30.63 -4.65 -6.12
CA LEU A 48 31.12 -5.87 -6.74
C LEU A 48 32.58 -6.17 -6.38
N ALA A 49 33.41 -5.14 -6.19
CA ALA A 49 34.78 -5.22 -5.71
C ALA A 49 34.88 -5.52 -4.20
N GLY A 50 33.78 -5.38 -3.45
CA GLY A 50 33.74 -5.55 -2.01
C GLY A 50 34.25 -4.34 -1.22
N GLU A 51 34.32 -3.17 -1.86
CA GLU A 51 34.72 -1.90 -1.25
C GLU A 51 33.56 -1.28 -0.44
N ARG A 52 32.31 -1.65 -0.77
CA ARG A 52 31.11 -1.28 -0.03
C ARG A 52 30.34 -2.51 0.49
N PRO A 53 29.61 -2.39 1.62
CA PRO A 53 28.73 -3.45 2.10
C PRO A 53 27.71 -3.87 1.05
N VAL A 54 27.52 -5.18 0.87
CA VAL A 54 26.62 -5.71 -0.17
C VAL A 54 25.15 -5.30 0.05
N GLY A 55 24.74 -5.02 1.29
CA GLY A 55 23.39 -4.55 1.62
C GLY A 55 23.01 -3.24 0.93
N ILE A 56 23.99 -2.40 0.58
CA ILE A 56 23.81 -1.16 -0.18
C ILE A 56 23.19 -1.42 -1.57
N SER A 57 23.29 -2.65 -2.09
CA SER A 57 22.62 -3.05 -3.34
C SER A 57 21.13 -2.71 -3.35
N PHE A 58 20.42 -2.79 -2.21
CA PHE A 58 19.02 -2.39 -2.13
C PHE A 58 18.85 -0.90 -2.41
N ASN A 59 19.67 -0.04 -1.79
CA ASN A 59 19.64 1.40 -2.01
C ASN A 59 19.96 1.77 -3.46
N ILE A 60 20.88 1.06 -4.10
CA ILE A 60 21.19 1.24 -5.54
C ILE A 60 19.95 0.89 -6.40
N LEU A 61 19.31 -0.25 -6.13
CA LEU A 61 18.09 -0.64 -6.86
C LEU A 61 16.94 0.36 -6.65
N HIS A 62 16.80 0.93 -5.45
CA HIS A 62 15.85 2.01 -5.19
C HIS A 62 16.19 3.29 -5.95
N ALA A 63 17.46 3.70 -5.95
CA ALA A 63 17.89 4.89 -6.68
C ALA A 63 17.67 4.73 -8.20
N LEU A 64 17.91 3.54 -8.75
CA LEU A 64 17.57 3.20 -10.14
C LEU A 64 16.05 3.29 -10.38
N SER A 65 15.23 2.79 -9.44
CA SER A 65 13.77 2.92 -9.53
C SER A 65 13.31 4.37 -9.58
N ASP A 66 13.80 5.21 -8.66
CA ASP A 66 13.43 6.62 -8.57
C ASP A 66 13.90 7.40 -9.80
N TRP A 67 15.11 7.10 -10.29
CA TRP A 67 15.63 7.67 -11.53
C TRP A 67 14.73 7.37 -12.73
N HIS A 68 14.32 6.10 -12.88
CA HIS A 68 13.43 5.68 -13.95
C HIS A 68 12.03 6.30 -13.83
N LEU A 69 11.52 6.49 -12.60
CA LEU A 69 10.24 7.18 -12.38
C LEU A 69 10.32 8.63 -12.85
N ASP A 70 11.36 9.34 -12.42
CA ASP A 70 11.58 10.73 -12.81
C ASP A 70 11.84 10.87 -14.32
N ASN A 71 12.56 9.91 -14.92
CA ASN A 71 12.74 9.86 -16.37
C ASN A 71 11.40 9.62 -17.09
N SER A 72 10.50 8.79 -16.57
CA SER A 72 9.14 8.66 -17.13
C SER A 72 8.41 10.01 -17.14
N VAL A 73 8.54 10.80 -16.08
CA VAL A 73 7.94 12.14 -16.00
C VAL A 73 8.62 13.09 -16.99
N TYR A 74 9.94 13.09 -17.05
CA TYR A 74 10.72 13.83 -18.05
C TYR A 74 10.29 13.51 -19.49
N GLN A 75 10.15 12.22 -19.82
CA GLN A 75 9.70 11.76 -21.14
C GLN A 75 8.29 12.24 -21.44
N THR A 76 7.40 12.26 -20.44
CA THR A 76 6.03 12.74 -20.58
C THR A 76 5.97 14.26 -20.84
N PHE A 77 6.68 15.05 -20.02
CA PHE A 77 6.50 16.51 -19.98
C PHE A 77 7.47 17.30 -20.86
N HIS A 78 8.73 16.87 -20.89
CA HIS A 78 9.80 17.58 -21.60
C HIS A 78 9.93 17.05 -23.03
N ILE A 79 10.10 15.74 -23.19
CA ILE A 79 10.31 15.12 -24.50
C ILE A 79 9.00 14.88 -25.25
N LYS A 80 7.90 14.65 -24.52
CA LYS A 80 6.58 14.26 -25.04
C LYS A 80 6.59 12.93 -25.79
N ASN A 81 7.30 11.94 -25.24
CA ASN A 81 7.37 10.57 -25.75
C ASN A 81 6.68 9.60 -24.79
N SER A 82 5.39 9.31 -25.04
CA SER A 82 4.60 8.44 -24.16
C SER A 82 5.07 6.98 -24.16
N GLU A 83 5.63 6.49 -25.27
CA GLU A 83 6.11 5.10 -25.36
C GLU A 83 7.35 4.93 -24.47
N ASN A 84 8.30 5.86 -24.56
CA ASN A 84 9.47 5.81 -23.69
C ASN A 84 9.07 6.09 -22.23
N ALA A 85 8.15 7.02 -21.97
CA ALA A 85 7.66 7.25 -20.61
C ALA A 85 7.10 5.97 -19.97
N LYS A 86 6.25 5.22 -20.68
CA LYS A 86 5.74 3.93 -20.20
C LYS A 86 6.87 2.92 -19.97
N ARG A 87 7.84 2.83 -20.88
CA ARG A 87 9.01 1.96 -20.71
C ARG A 87 9.79 2.30 -19.45
N GLU A 88 10.14 3.56 -19.24
CA GLU A 88 10.85 4.02 -18.03
C GLU A 88 10.02 3.73 -16.76
N PHE A 89 8.70 3.93 -16.81
CA PHE A 89 7.81 3.60 -15.70
C PHE A 89 7.82 2.10 -15.35
N THR A 90 7.81 1.21 -16.36
CA THR A 90 7.91 -0.24 -16.11
C THR A 90 9.27 -0.66 -15.56
N LEU A 91 10.35 0.02 -15.95
CA LEU A 91 11.67 -0.20 -15.35
C LEU A 91 11.68 0.22 -13.89
N SER A 92 11.16 1.42 -13.59
CA SER A 92 10.99 1.92 -12.22
C SER A 92 10.26 0.91 -11.34
N SER A 93 9.09 0.47 -11.80
CA SER A 93 8.22 -0.49 -11.10
C SER A 93 8.92 -1.80 -10.81
N MET A 94 9.71 -2.31 -11.77
CA MET A 94 10.37 -3.60 -11.62
C MET A 94 11.62 -3.51 -10.74
N TYR A 95 12.42 -2.45 -10.82
CA TYR A 95 13.54 -2.25 -9.89
C TYR A 95 13.05 -2.14 -8.44
N ALA A 96 11.98 -1.36 -8.21
CA ALA A 96 11.33 -1.24 -6.91
C ALA A 96 10.88 -2.60 -6.37
N TYR A 97 10.15 -3.36 -7.21
CA TYR A 97 9.67 -4.69 -6.85
C TYR A 97 10.82 -5.63 -6.47
N VAL A 98 11.88 -5.68 -7.27
CA VAL A 98 13.06 -6.49 -6.98
C VAL A 98 13.71 -6.06 -5.67
N ALA A 99 13.91 -4.75 -5.45
CA ALA A 99 14.54 -4.22 -4.25
C ALA A 99 13.77 -4.62 -2.98
N ILE A 100 12.45 -4.39 -2.96
CA ILE A 100 11.60 -4.71 -1.82
C ILE A 100 11.48 -6.22 -1.60
N LYS A 101 11.19 -7.00 -2.65
CA LYS A 101 11.05 -8.46 -2.55
C LYS A 101 12.32 -9.13 -2.05
N LYS A 102 13.47 -8.70 -2.55
CA LYS A 102 14.76 -9.26 -2.14
C LYS A 102 15.17 -8.74 -0.76
N GLY A 103 14.83 -7.49 -0.44
CA GLY A 103 14.96 -6.91 0.90
C GLY A 103 14.22 -7.75 1.94
N ASP A 104 12.93 -7.97 1.76
CA ASP A 104 12.08 -8.79 2.64
C ASP A 104 12.65 -10.18 2.90
N ARG A 105 12.97 -10.91 1.82
CA ARG A 105 13.49 -12.29 1.91
C ARG A 105 14.86 -12.37 2.56
N SER A 106 15.62 -11.28 2.50
CA SER A 106 16.93 -11.17 3.14
C SER A 106 16.87 -10.61 4.57
N TRP A 107 15.67 -10.47 5.15
CA TRP A 107 15.52 -9.94 6.50
C TRP A 107 16.39 -10.72 7.51
N GLY A 108 17.14 -9.96 8.31
CA GLY A 108 18.13 -10.49 9.26
C GLY A 108 19.47 -10.93 8.67
N CYS A 109 19.67 -10.90 7.34
CA CYS A 109 20.98 -11.14 6.72
C CYS A 109 21.88 -9.91 6.67
N PHE A 110 21.29 -8.72 6.58
CA PHE A 110 21.99 -7.44 6.52
C PHE A 110 21.43 -6.50 7.59
N PRO A 111 22.26 -5.64 8.22
CA PRO A 111 21.83 -4.72 9.27
C PRO A 111 21.05 -3.54 8.67
N ASN A 112 19.72 -3.52 8.89
CA ASN A 112 18.77 -2.42 8.61
C ASN A 112 18.79 -1.75 7.22
N ASP A 113 19.58 -2.23 6.25
CA ASP A 113 19.60 -1.71 4.87
C ASP A 113 18.28 -1.99 4.11
N GLN A 114 17.46 -2.91 4.60
CA GLN A 114 16.19 -3.33 3.98
C GLN A 114 14.99 -2.51 4.44
N HIS A 115 15.08 -1.82 5.58
CA HIS A 115 14.01 -0.95 6.05
C HIS A 115 13.85 0.25 5.10
N LYS A 116 12.61 0.65 4.86
CA LYS A 116 12.17 1.72 3.97
C LYS A 116 10.92 2.36 4.56
N LEU A 117 10.78 3.66 4.32
CA LEU A 117 9.60 4.41 4.68
C LEU A 117 8.36 3.82 3.97
N MET A 118 7.21 3.81 4.66
CA MET A 118 6.00 3.19 4.11
C MET A 118 5.52 3.91 2.86
N ASP A 119 5.68 5.24 2.78
CA ASP A 119 5.33 6.05 1.60
C ASP A 119 6.01 5.58 0.32
N LEU A 120 7.28 5.20 0.43
CA LEU A 120 8.06 4.71 -0.68
C LEU A 120 7.55 3.35 -1.15
N VAL A 121 7.29 2.43 -0.21
CA VAL A 121 6.81 1.08 -0.53
C VAL A 121 5.38 1.11 -1.08
N CYS A 122 4.50 1.95 -0.54
CA CYS A 122 3.16 2.16 -1.07
C CYS A 122 3.18 2.82 -2.44
N MET A 123 4.09 3.76 -2.71
CA MET A 123 4.29 4.29 -4.07
C MET A 123 4.71 3.18 -5.05
N TYR A 124 5.58 2.26 -4.64
CA TYR A 124 5.98 1.11 -5.47
C TYR A 124 4.83 0.12 -5.70
N MET A 125 4.01 -0.13 -4.69
CA MET A 125 2.77 -0.89 -4.86
C MET A 125 1.82 -0.19 -5.84
N ALA A 126 1.66 1.12 -5.72
CA ALA A 126 0.86 1.93 -6.65
C ALA A 126 1.37 1.82 -8.08
N GLN A 127 2.69 1.82 -8.30
CA GLN A 127 3.27 1.59 -9.62
C GLN A 127 2.88 0.22 -10.20
N ALA A 128 2.91 -0.85 -9.39
CA ALA A 128 2.46 -2.18 -9.80
C ALA A 128 0.96 -2.19 -10.16
N LEU A 129 0.10 -1.55 -9.35
CA LEU A 129 -1.32 -1.39 -9.63
C LEU A 129 -1.57 -0.62 -10.94
N ILE A 130 -0.85 0.49 -11.15
CA ILE A 130 -0.93 1.31 -12.36
C ILE A 130 -0.56 0.50 -13.60
N CYS A 131 0.47 -0.36 -13.50
CA CYS A 131 0.87 -1.29 -14.55
C CYS A 131 -0.09 -2.48 -14.74
N SER A 132 -1.07 -2.66 -13.85
CA SER A 132 -1.92 -3.86 -13.76
C SER A 132 -1.12 -5.15 -13.51
N TRP A 133 -0.05 -5.04 -12.73
CA TRP A 133 0.80 -6.15 -12.28
C TRP A 133 0.28 -6.69 -10.95
N TRP A 134 -0.90 -7.31 -10.99
CA TRP A 134 -1.65 -7.73 -9.81
C TRP A 134 -0.87 -8.69 -8.89
N SER A 135 -0.06 -9.59 -9.46
CA SER A 135 0.79 -10.49 -8.68
C SER A 135 1.85 -9.75 -7.87
N GLU A 136 2.44 -8.70 -8.44
CA GLU A 136 3.42 -7.86 -7.75
C GLU A 136 2.74 -7.01 -6.67
N ALA A 137 1.57 -6.45 -6.97
CA ALA A 137 0.77 -5.72 -5.98
C ALA A 137 0.37 -6.62 -4.79
N ASP A 138 -0.03 -7.87 -5.04
CA ASP A 138 -0.32 -8.88 -4.02
C ASP A 138 0.89 -9.14 -3.13
N GLU A 139 2.08 -9.26 -3.72
CA GLU A 139 3.30 -9.48 -2.96
C GLU A 139 3.70 -8.25 -2.13
N PHE A 140 3.57 -7.03 -2.67
CA PHE A 140 3.77 -5.80 -1.90
C PHE A 140 2.84 -5.73 -0.69
N ALA A 141 1.53 -5.96 -0.90
CA ALA A 141 0.56 -5.96 0.19
C ALA A 141 0.91 -6.98 1.27
N LYS A 142 1.27 -8.21 0.89
CA LYS A 142 1.68 -9.26 1.85
C LYS A 142 2.92 -8.85 2.64
N MET A 143 3.94 -8.34 1.96
CA MET A 143 5.18 -7.89 2.61
C MET A 143 4.92 -6.75 3.61
N MET A 144 4.06 -5.79 3.27
CA MET A 144 3.67 -4.71 4.18
C MET A 144 2.83 -5.22 5.36
N ILE A 145 1.85 -6.10 5.12
CA ILE A 145 1.04 -6.73 6.19
C ILE A 145 1.94 -7.54 7.14
N GLU A 146 2.85 -8.35 6.61
CA GLU A 146 3.80 -9.11 7.43
C GLU A 146 4.73 -8.19 8.21
N SER A 147 5.17 -7.09 7.60
CA SER A 147 5.95 -6.07 8.30
C SER A 147 5.15 -5.45 9.44
N ILE A 148 3.89 -5.07 9.25
CA ILE A 148 3.06 -4.52 10.34
C ILE A 148 2.84 -5.56 11.44
N ASN A 149 2.53 -6.80 11.06
CA ASN A 149 2.22 -7.86 12.01
C ASN A 149 3.43 -8.30 12.86
N TYR A 150 4.62 -8.33 12.26
CA TYR A 150 5.79 -9.01 12.85
C TYR A 150 7.10 -8.20 12.75
N GLY A 151 7.03 -6.96 12.28
CA GLY A 151 8.20 -6.19 11.87
C GLY A 151 8.97 -5.53 13.00
N GLN A 152 8.49 -5.53 14.24
CA GLN A 152 9.27 -5.11 15.40
C GLN A 152 9.79 -6.32 16.17
N VAL A 153 11.06 -6.67 15.94
CA VAL A 153 11.78 -7.64 16.78
C VAL A 153 13.11 -7.06 17.22
N ALA A 154 13.67 -7.56 18.31
CA ALA A 154 15.04 -7.23 18.69
C ALA A 154 16.01 -8.27 18.10
N ASP A 155 17.20 -7.84 17.67
CA ASP A 155 18.31 -8.76 17.41
C ASP A 155 18.83 -9.40 18.71
N LYS A 156 19.88 -10.22 18.58
CA LYS A 156 20.49 -10.94 19.71
C LYS A 156 21.08 -10.01 20.77
N ASP A 157 21.41 -8.78 20.38
CA ASP A 157 22.02 -7.76 21.21
C ASP A 157 20.99 -6.74 21.73
N GLY A 158 19.71 -6.92 21.39
CA GLY A 158 18.61 -6.06 21.81
C GLY A 158 18.32 -4.87 20.88
N ASN A 159 18.98 -4.76 19.73
CA ASN A 159 18.75 -3.67 18.79
C ASN A 159 17.47 -3.92 17.99
N PRO A 160 16.65 -2.89 17.71
CA PRO A 160 15.46 -3.06 16.89
C PRO A 160 15.86 -3.47 15.46
N LEU A 161 15.29 -4.59 15.03
CA LEU A 161 15.28 -5.06 13.66
C LEU A 161 13.91 -4.78 13.09
N GLU A 162 13.88 -3.94 12.07
CA GLU A 162 12.67 -3.65 11.33
C GLU A 162 12.62 -4.49 10.06
N ARG A 163 11.44 -5.05 9.76
CA ARG A 163 11.13 -5.47 8.40
C ARG A 163 10.99 -4.24 7.50
N ILE A 164 10.63 -4.47 6.24
CA ILE A 164 10.61 -3.43 5.20
C ILE A 164 10.02 -2.11 5.70
N ILE A 165 8.82 -2.10 6.29
CA ILE A 165 8.17 -0.84 6.73
C ILE A 165 7.99 -0.74 8.24
N GLY A 166 8.51 -1.71 9.02
CA GLY A 166 8.17 -1.84 10.44
C GLY A 166 6.64 -1.80 10.67
N CYS A 167 6.20 -0.91 11.55
CA CYS A 167 4.80 -0.66 11.90
C CYS A 167 4.08 0.38 11.01
N GLY A 168 4.75 0.91 9.99
CA GLY A 168 4.31 2.06 9.19
C GLY A 168 4.48 3.40 9.93
N GLU A 169 4.09 4.51 9.30
CA GLU A 169 4.13 5.84 9.90
C GLU A 169 2.73 6.51 9.93
N SER A 170 2.40 7.25 10.97
CA SER A 170 1.04 7.81 11.16
C SER A 170 0.75 9.06 10.33
N ASP A 171 1.74 9.60 9.63
CA ASP A 171 1.67 10.81 8.81
C ASP A 171 1.67 10.53 7.29
N VAL A 172 1.65 9.26 6.87
CA VAL A 172 1.56 8.82 5.47
C VAL A 172 0.14 8.38 5.08
N TYR A 173 -0.80 9.31 5.10
CA TYR A 173 -2.23 9.06 4.90
C TYR A 173 -2.56 8.39 3.56
N ALA A 174 -1.91 8.81 2.46
CA ALA A 174 -2.17 8.22 1.14
C ALA A 174 -1.68 6.78 1.06
N SER A 175 -0.60 6.48 1.78
CA SER A 175 -0.04 5.14 1.89
C SER A 175 -0.93 4.17 2.65
N TRP A 176 -1.45 4.60 3.81
CA TRP A 176 -2.47 3.86 4.53
C TRP A 176 -3.72 3.66 3.68
N PHE A 177 -4.15 4.68 2.94
CA PHE A 177 -5.28 4.58 2.03
C PHE A 177 -5.10 3.49 0.97
N ILE A 178 -3.94 3.44 0.30
CA ILE A 178 -3.65 2.41 -0.72
C ILE A 178 -3.69 1.01 -0.10
N LEU A 179 -3.04 0.82 1.05
CA LEU A 179 -2.98 -0.48 1.73
C LEU A 179 -4.36 -0.92 2.22
N ASP A 180 -5.11 -0.04 2.89
CA ASP A 180 -6.45 -0.34 3.40
C ASP A 180 -7.44 -0.63 2.29
N LEU A 181 -7.40 0.17 1.21
CA LEU A 181 -8.25 -0.05 0.05
C LEU A 181 -7.93 -1.41 -0.58
N TYR A 182 -6.65 -1.76 -0.73
CA TYR A 182 -6.27 -3.07 -1.24
C TYR A 182 -6.76 -4.19 -0.33
N CYS A 183 -6.54 -4.06 0.98
CA CYS A 183 -7.01 -5.01 1.97
C CYS A 183 -8.54 -5.17 1.92
N LYS A 184 -9.28 -4.07 1.78
CA LYS A 184 -10.74 -4.05 1.67
C LYS A 184 -11.22 -4.82 0.43
N VAL A 185 -10.63 -4.54 -0.73
CA VAL A 185 -10.98 -5.19 -2.01
C VAL A 185 -10.68 -6.68 -1.97
N HIS A 186 -9.53 -7.06 -1.41
CA HIS A 186 -9.03 -8.44 -1.41
C HIS A 186 -9.40 -9.22 -0.14
N LYS A 187 -10.15 -8.62 0.80
CA LYS A 187 -10.54 -9.20 2.10
C LYS A 187 -9.33 -9.68 2.91
N LEU A 188 -8.28 -8.86 2.94
CA LEU A 188 -7.10 -9.05 3.76
C LEU A 188 -7.19 -8.22 5.03
N GLU A 189 -6.48 -8.62 6.07
CA GLU A 189 -6.41 -7.92 7.35
C GLU A 189 -4.96 -7.90 7.84
N TYR A 190 -4.61 -6.84 8.57
CA TYR A 190 -3.38 -6.73 9.36
C TYR A 190 -3.74 -6.38 10.81
N THR A 191 -2.80 -6.61 11.73
CA THR A 191 -2.97 -6.39 13.17
C THR A 191 -2.92 -4.90 13.45
N GLN A 192 -4.08 -4.25 13.57
CA GLN A 192 -4.16 -2.80 13.78
C GLN A 192 -3.47 -2.33 15.06
N GLU A 193 -3.42 -3.17 16.10
CA GLU A 193 -2.74 -2.85 17.36
C GLU A 193 -1.23 -2.64 17.18
N ASN A 194 -0.65 -3.23 16.13
CA ASN A 194 0.76 -3.08 15.80
C ASN A 194 1.00 -1.93 14.80
N ALA A 195 -0.04 -1.40 14.17
CA ALA A 195 0.09 -0.36 13.16
C ALA A 195 0.20 1.01 13.82
N TRP A 196 1.13 1.85 13.33
CA TRP A 196 1.13 3.28 13.64
C TRP A 196 0.13 4.00 12.74
N TYR A 197 -1.14 3.60 12.89
CA TYR A 197 -2.24 4.05 12.04
C TYR A 197 -2.64 5.50 12.40
N PRO A 198 -3.03 6.34 11.43
CA PRO A 198 -3.44 7.72 11.70
C PRO A 198 -4.77 7.78 12.46
N ASP A 199 -4.89 8.69 13.44
CA ASP A 199 -6.12 8.88 14.21
C ASP A 199 -7.32 9.32 13.35
N ASN A 200 -7.06 9.96 12.21
CA ASN A 200 -8.08 10.47 11.31
C ASN A 200 -7.65 10.32 9.85
N MET A 201 -8.37 9.48 9.11
CA MET A 201 -8.10 9.19 7.71
C MET A 201 -8.94 10.01 6.74
N LYS A 202 -9.64 11.06 7.17
CA LYS A 202 -10.45 11.88 6.26
C LYS A 202 -9.57 12.61 5.22
N PRO A 203 -9.98 12.63 3.93
CA PRO A 203 -11.21 12.06 3.36
C PRO A 203 -11.03 10.63 2.79
N TYR A 204 -9.89 9.98 2.98
CA TYR A 204 -9.62 8.63 2.48
C TYR A 204 -10.59 7.58 3.05
N ASP A 205 -11.01 7.74 4.31
CA ASP A 205 -12.02 6.87 4.96
C ASP A 205 -13.37 6.84 4.21
N GLU A 206 -13.82 7.99 3.69
CA GLU A 206 -15.03 8.12 2.88
C GLU A 206 -14.93 7.29 1.58
N VAL A 207 -13.76 7.34 0.95
CA VAL A 207 -13.47 6.55 -0.26
C VAL A 207 -13.43 5.06 0.06
N ILE A 208 -12.76 4.65 1.14
CA ILE A 208 -12.70 3.24 1.55
C ILE A 208 -14.10 2.71 1.88
N ALA A 209 -14.96 3.51 2.49
CA ALA A 209 -16.33 3.12 2.85
C ALA A 209 -17.24 2.93 1.62
N THR A 210 -16.97 3.63 0.53
CA THR A 210 -17.80 3.66 -0.69
C THR A 210 -17.01 3.28 -1.95
N TRP A 211 -15.92 2.54 -1.80
CA TRP A 211 -14.92 2.33 -2.85
C TRP A 211 -15.50 1.67 -4.11
N ASP A 212 -16.57 0.89 -3.94
CA ASP A 212 -17.29 0.10 -4.94
C ASP A 212 -18.52 0.83 -5.52
N THR A 213 -18.71 2.11 -5.19
CA THR A 213 -19.84 2.90 -5.70
C THR A 213 -19.94 2.83 -7.22
N THR A 214 -21.16 2.66 -7.75
CA THR A 214 -21.42 2.69 -9.20
C THR A 214 -21.83 4.08 -9.68
N ASP A 215 -21.96 5.06 -8.78
CA ASP A 215 -22.27 6.45 -9.15
C ASP A 215 -21.00 7.16 -9.62
N LEU A 216 -20.86 7.36 -10.92
CA LEU A 216 -19.71 8.03 -11.52
C LEU A 216 -19.58 9.51 -11.07
N SER A 217 -20.68 10.17 -10.71
CA SER A 217 -20.62 11.54 -10.17
C SER A 217 -19.99 11.55 -8.79
N GLU A 218 -20.26 10.50 -8.00
CA GLU A 218 -19.64 10.32 -6.69
C GLU A 218 -18.15 9.98 -6.82
N VAL A 219 -17.77 9.14 -7.79
CA VAL A 219 -16.34 8.88 -8.08
C VAL A 219 -15.60 10.16 -8.43
N ASP A 220 -16.15 11.01 -9.32
CA ASP A 220 -15.51 12.29 -9.66
C ASP A 220 -15.42 13.23 -8.45
N ARG A 221 -16.46 13.31 -7.61
CA ARG A 221 -16.44 14.11 -6.38
C ARG A 221 -15.36 13.64 -5.40
N LEU A 222 -15.26 12.34 -5.17
CA LEU A 222 -14.26 11.75 -4.29
C LEU A 222 -12.85 11.96 -4.85
N THR A 223 -12.65 11.75 -6.15
CA THR A 223 -11.39 12.06 -6.84
C THR A 223 -11.01 13.54 -6.72
N TYR A 224 -11.99 14.45 -6.78
CA TYR A 224 -11.77 15.87 -6.56
C TYR A 224 -11.25 16.15 -5.15
N ASN A 225 -11.91 15.60 -4.13
CA ASN A 225 -11.52 15.76 -2.72
C ASN A 225 -10.12 15.19 -2.46
N LEU A 226 -9.83 14.00 -2.96
CA LEU A 226 -8.49 13.40 -2.84
C LEU A 226 -7.43 14.27 -3.52
N SER A 227 -7.74 14.86 -4.67
CA SER A 227 -6.80 15.73 -5.38
C SER A 227 -6.51 17.03 -4.63
N ASP A 228 -7.51 17.60 -3.94
CA ASP A 228 -7.30 18.77 -3.08
C ASP A 228 -6.35 18.46 -1.92
N ILE A 229 -6.51 17.28 -1.29
CA ILE A 229 -5.63 16.81 -0.23
C ILE A 229 -4.22 16.53 -0.75
N HIS A 230 -4.10 15.89 -1.91
CA HIS A 230 -2.82 15.69 -2.58
C HIS A 230 -2.08 17.01 -2.71
N LEU A 231 -2.70 18.04 -3.31
CA LEU A 231 -2.10 19.38 -3.47
C LEU A 231 -1.80 20.07 -2.13
N ALA A 232 -2.58 19.82 -1.08
CA ALA A 232 -2.30 20.37 0.25
C ALA A 232 -1.03 19.77 0.88
N HIS A 233 -0.70 18.53 0.51
CA HIS A 233 0.44 17.74 0.97
C HIS A 233 1.67 17.83 0.04
N THR A 234 1.67 18.74 -0.94
CA THR A 234 2.86 19.04 -1.77
C THR A 234 3.69 20.20 -1.23
N LYS A 235 3.41 20.69 -0.02
CA LYS A 235 4.13 21.84 0.55
C LYS A 235 5.53 21.42 0.96
N GLU A 236 6.51 22.29 0.72
CA GLU A 236 7.83 22.12 1.34
C GLU A 236 7.69 22.32 2.86
N GLY A 237 8.21 21.38 3.65
CA GLY A 237 8.24 21.48 5.10
C GLY A 237 8.87 22.80 5.55
N THR A 238 8.14 23.61 6.32
CA THR A 238 8.65 24.88 6.84
C THR A 238 9.39 24.71 8.18
N SER A 239 9.27 23.51 8.75
CA SER A 239 9.89 23.05 9.99
C SER A 239 10.41 21.62 9.79
N PRO A 240 11.50 21.21 10.48
CA PRO A 240 11.97 19.82 10.47
C PRO A 240 10.94 18.78 10.94
N ASN A 241 9.85 19.21 11.59
CA ASN A 241 8.77 18.34 12.04
C ASN A 241 7.58 18.30 11.08
N ASP A 242 7.61 19.08 10.00
CA ASP A 242 6.57 19.05 8.98
C ASP A 242 6.91 17.93 7.98
N TYR A 243 6.20 16.81 8.05
CA TYR A 243 6.26 15.77 7.03
C TYR A 243 5.07 15.91 6.07
N TYR A 244 5.37 15.92 4.77
CA TYR A 244 4.38 16.06 3.70
C TYR A 244 4.65 14.98 2.65
N GLU A 245 3.75 14.01 2.55
CA GLU A 245 3.92 12.78 1.75
C GLU A 245 4.18 13.03 0.25
N PHE A 246 3.81 14.20 -0.26
CA PHE A 246 4.03 14.58 -1.66
C PHE A 246 4.96 15.79 -1.80
N ASP A 247 5.87 16.05 -0.86
CA ASP A 247 6.76 17.23 -0.89
C ASP A 247 7.78 17.25 -2.04
N THR A 248 8.08 16.09 -2.64
CA THR A 248 9.04 16.01 -3.75
C THR A 248 8.43 16.47 -5.08
N PRO A 249 9.20 17.18 -5.94
CA PRO A 249 8.73 17.63 -7.26
C PRO A 249 8.11 16.55 -8.15
N LEU A 250 8.60 15.32 -8.00
CA LEU A 250 8.11 14.14 -8.71
C LEU A 250 6.68 13.78 -8.33
N ARG A 251 6.34 13.93 -7.03
CA ARG A 251 5.05 13.56 -6.46
C ARG A 251 4.00 14.65 -6.67
N TRP A 252 4.37 15.92 -6.80
CA TRP A 252 3.44 17.06 -6.93
C TRP A 252 2.32 16.92 -7.96
N ILE A 253 2.61 16.23 -9.06
CA ILE A 253 1.71 16.09 -10.21
C ILE A 253 1.38 14.63 -10.51
N PHE A 254 1.80 13.71 -9.65
CA PHE A 254 1.60 12.27 -9.82
C PHE A 254 0.67 11.75 -8.73
N PRO A 255 -0.67 11.80 -8.93
CA PRO A 255 -1.67 11.37 -7.97
C PRO A 255 -1.78 9.83 -7.95
N TYR A 256 -0.71 9.15 -7.58
CA TYR A 256 -0.58 7.70 -7.66
C TYR A 256 -1.60 6.97 -6.78
N GLU A 257 -1.99 7.56 -5.66
CA GLU A 257 -2.99 7.06 -4.72
C GLU A 257 -4.39 7.05 -5.35
N ILE A 258 -4.74 8.12 -6.07
CA ILE A 258 -6.03 8.23 -6.75
C ILE A 258 -6.09 7.27 -7.93
N ILE A 259 -5.02 7.23 -8.74
CA ILE A 259 -4.93 6.33 -9.90
C ILE A 259 -4.97 4.86 -9.43
N SER A 260 -4.35 4.53 -8.30
CA SER A 260 -4.41 3.18 -7.72
C SER A 260 -5.82 2.75 -7.37
N TRP A 261 -6.63 3.64 -6.78
CA TRP A 261 -8.04 3.34 -6.51
C TRP A 261 -8.82 3.10 -7.81
N LEU A 262 -8.66 3.99 -8.79
CA LEU A 262 -9.33 3.85 -10.09
C LEU A 262 -8.94 2.54 -10.80
N ARG A 263 -7.68 2.10 -10.66
CA ARG A 263 -7.22 0.80 -11.15
C ARG A 263 -7.84 -0.39 -10.44
N LEU A 264 -7.97 -0.33 -9.12
CA LEU A 264 -8.63 -1.38 -8.35
C LEU A 264 -10.11 -1.48 -8.74
N ARG A 265 -10.78 -0.34 -8.98
CA ARG A 265 -12.15 -0.32 -9.51
C ARG A 265 -12.25 -1.04 -10.87
N GLU A 266 -11.38 -0.70 -11.82
CA GLU A 266 -11.30 -1.37 -13.13
C GLU A 266 -11.07 -2.87 -12.99
N HIS A 267 -10.18 -3.29 -12.09
CA HIS A 267 -9.90 -4.70 -11.82
C HIS A 267 -11.13 -5.46 -11.31
N GLN A 268 -11.98 -4.79 -10.53
CA GLN A 268 -13.24 -5.33 -10.02
C GLN A 268 -14.41 -5.19 -11.02
N GLY A 269 -14.15 -4.73 -12.25
CA GLY A 269 -15.15 -4.56 -13.29
C GLY A 269 -16.06 -3.34 -13.09
N LEU A 270 -15.66 -2.39 -12.24
CA LEU A 270 -16.38 -1.13 -12.03
C LEU A 270 -15.93 -0.09 -13.05
N GLU A 271 -16.87 0.74 -13.48
CA GLU A 271 -16.59 1.87 -14.37
C GLU A 271 -15.99 3.05 -13.61
N ASN A 272 -15.16 3.82 -14.31
CA ASN A 272 -14.63 5.12 -13.88
C ASN A 272 -15.16 6.23 -14.79
N PRO A 273 -15.24 7.48 -14.31
CA PRO A 273 -15.53 8.63 -15.17
C PRO A 273 -14.57 8.71 -16.37
N SER A 274 -15.10 9.07 -17.54
CA SER A 274 -14.26 9.30 -18.73
C SER A 274 -13.47 10.61 -18.65
N GLU A 275 -13.93 11.54 -17.82
CA GLU A 275 -13.31 12.83 -17.56
C GLU A 275 -13.42 13.13 -16.06
N PHE A 276 -12.44 13.87 -15.53
CA PHE A 276 -12.40 14.26 -14.13
C PHE A 276 -12.41 15.78 -14.01
N SER A 277 -13.16 16.30 -13.04
CA SER A 277 -13.33 17.74 -12.84
C SER A 277 -12.07 18.44 -12.30
N HIS A 278 -11.18 17.70 -11.61
CA HIS A 278 -10.01 18.27 -10.97
C HIS A 278 -8.81 18.41 -11.95
N PRO A 279 -8.13 19.58 -12.03
CA PRO A 279 -6.99 19.79 -12.94
C PRO A 279 -5.82 18.81 -12.77
N LEU A 280 -5.56 18.32 -11.55
CA LEU A 280 -4.48 17.35 -11.28
C LEU A 280 -4.67 16.04 -12.08
N MET A 281 -5.90 15.55 -12.17
CA MET A 281 -6.26 14.34 -12.94
C MET A 281 -6.22 14.56 -14.45
N ASN A 282 -6.09 15.83 -14.89
CA ASN A 282 -5.99 16.21 -16.28
C ASN A 282 -4.54 16.49 -16.74
N THR A 283 -3.55 16.28 -15.85
CA THR A 283 -2.14 16.39 -16.22
C THR A 283 -1.75 15.31 -17.23
N PRO A 284 -0.75 15.56 -18.10
CA PRO A 284 -0.25 14.58 -19.06
C PRO A 284 0.09 13.21 -18.46
N ILE A 285 0.67 13.18 -17.25
CA ILE A 285 1.04 11.93 -16.59
C ILE A 285 -0.16 11.17 -16.04
N ALA A 286 -1.13 11.87 -15.41
CA ALA A 286 -2.37 11.24 -14.95
C ALA A 286 -3.14 10.66 -16.15
N LYS A 287 -3.31 11.43 -17.23
CA LYS A 287 -3.97 10.97 -18.46
C LYS A 287 -3.29 9.75 -19.08
N MET A 288 -1.94 9.77 -19.18
CA MET A 288 -1.19 8.64 -19.72
C MET A 288 -1.52 7.33 -19.01
N PHE A 289 -1.72 7.35 -17.70
CA PHE A 289 -2.07 6.17 -16.91
C PHE A 289 -3.56 5.84 -16.97
N LEU A 290 -4.45 6.83 -16.85
CA LEU A 290 -5.90 6.61 -16.97
C LEU A 290 -6.31 6.02 -18.34
N GLU A 291 -5.53 6.30 -19.38
CA GLU A 291 -5.80 5.82 -20.73
C GLU A 291 -5.29 4.40 -21.01
N LEU A 292 -4.53 3.75 -20.12
CA LEU A 292 -4.10 2.37 -20.37
C LEU A 292 -5.30 1.43 -20.34
N LYS A 293 -5.41 0.58 -21.37
CA LYS A 293 -6.46 -0.44 -21.52
C LYS A 293 -5.97 -1.85 -21.24
N GLU A 294 -4.66 -2.06 -21.36
CA GLU A 294 -4.01 -3.36 -21.19
C GLU A 294 -2.88 -3.23 -20.17
N PRO A 295 -2.52 -4.31 -19.46
CA PRO A 295 -1.35 -4.33 -18.61
C PRO A 295 -0.09 -3.95 -19.37
N LEU A 296 0.80 -3.19 -18.73
CA LEU A 296 2.09 -2.84 -19.34
C LEU A 296 3.01 -4.07 -19.38
N GLU A 297 3.80 -4.21 -20.46
CA GLU A 297 4.77 -5.30 -20.57
C GLU A 297 5.87 -5.13 -19.51
N LYS A 298 6.16 -6.22 -18.79
CA LYS A 298 7.29 -6.26 -17.85
C LYS A 298 8.62 -6.17 -18.60
N PRO A 299 9.60 -5.40 -18.10
CA PRO A 299 10.91 -5.35 -18.74
C PRO A 299 11.58 -6.72 -18.72
N LYS A 300 12.14 -7.14 -19.85
CA LYS A 300 12.81 -8.44 -20.00
C LYS A 300 14.20 -8.48 -19.35
N HIS A 301 14.78 -7.31 -19.14
CA HIS A 301 16.11 -7.16 -18.57
C HIS A 301 16.14 -5.91 -17.70
N LEU A 302 16.75 -6.07 -16.53
CA LEU A 302 17.07 -4.99 -15.61
C LEU A 302 18.59 -4.89 -15.54
N PRO A 303 19.19 -3.87 -16.16
CA PRO A 303 20.62 -3.62 -16.04
C PRO A 303 21.10 -3.72 -14.59
N TYR A 304 22.21 -4.41 -14.37
CA TYR A 304 22.86 -4.58 -13.07
C TYR A 304 22.09 -5.33 -11.97
N ALA A 305 20.77 -5.50 -12.07
CA ALA A 305 19.99 -6.19 -11.04
C ALA A 305 20.48 -7.63 -10.82
N ASP A 306 20.72 -8.38 -11.89
CA ASP A 306 21.15 -9.78 -11.80
C ASP A 306 22.49 -9.93 -11.07
N VAL A 307 23.46 -9.04 -11.33
CA VAL A 307 24.79 -9.10 -10.70
C VAL A 307 24.74 -8.68 -9.22
N LEU A 308 23.92 -7.67 -8.89
CA LEU A 308 23.70 -7.26 -7.50
C LEU A 308 22.97 -8.35 -6.70
N ILE A 309 21.93 -8.96 -7.26
CA ILE A 309 21.20 -10.07 -6.64
C ILE A 309 22.12 -11.27 -6.42
N ALA A 310 22.99 -11.59 -7.40
CA ALA A 310 23.97 -12.66 -7.24
C ALA A 310 24.92 -12.40 -6.06
N LYS A 311 25.39 -11.15 -5.90
CA LYS A 311 26.22 -10.77 -4.73
C LYS A 311 25.47 -10.84 -3.41
N LEU A 312 24.22 -10.39 -3.36
CA LEU A 312 23.39 -10.53 -2.17
C LEU A 312 23.22 -12.00 -1.79
N LYS A 313 23.01 -12.89 -2.77
CA LYS A 313 22.85 -14.33 -2.56
C LYS A 313 24.10 -15.01 -1.99
N GLU A 314 25.30 -14.57 -2.37
CA GLU A 314 26.56 -15.08 -1.78
C GLU A 314 26.61 -14.89 -0.26
N LYS A 315 25.98 -13.81 0.25
CA LYS A 315 25.92 -13.49 1.69
C LYS A 315 24.62 -13.93 2.37
N CYS A 316 23.55 -14.09 1.61
CA CYS A 316 22.23 -14.49 2.09
C CYS A 316 21.58 -15.51 1.12
N PRO A 317 21.89 -16.82 1.24
CA PRO A 317 21.40 -17.83 0.30
C PRO A 317 19.87 -17.93 0.21
N LYS A 318 19.17 -17.61 1.31
CA LYS A 318 17.69 -17.65 1.41
C LYS A 318 16.95 -16.59 0.59
N ILE A 319 17.65 -15.66 -0.06
CA ILE A 319 17.05 -14.54 -0.81
C ILE A 319 16.17 -15.00 -2.01
N ASP A 320 16.37 -16.22 -2.48
CA ASP A 320 15.59 -16.85 -3.54
C ASP A 320 14.64 -17.95 -3.05
N GLU A 321 14.71 -18.33 -1.77
CA GLU A 321 13.83 -19.35 -1.22
C GLU A 321 12.38 -18.84 -1.27
N GLU A 322 11.46 -19.73 -1.68
CA GLU A 322 10.05 -19.50 -1.41
C GLU A 322 9.86 -19.62 0.10
N ILE A 323 9.18 -18.63 0.70
CA ILE A 323 8.86 -18.69 2.13
C ILE A 323 8.09 -20.00 2.35
N GLU A 324 8.67 -20.93 3.13
CA GLU A 324 7.89 -22.04 3.69
C GLU A 324 6.73 -21.39 4.42
N LYS A 325 5.52 -21.62 3.92
CA LYS A 325 4.26 -21.08 4.46
C LYS A 325 4.30 -21.16 5.98
N GLN A 326 4.63 -20.05 6.65
CA GLN A 326 4.13 -19.82 7.99
C GLN A 326 2.61 -19.80 7.85
N GLU A 327 1.91 -20.35 8.84
CA GLU A 327 0.49 -20.69 8.72
C GLU A 327 -0.31 -19.54 8.09
N PRO A 328 -1.28 -19.87 7.21
CA PRO A 328 -1.87 -18.92 6.29
C PRO A 328 -2.33 -17.65 7.02
N ILE A 329 -2.03 -16.50 6.40
CA ILE A 329 -2.87 -15.30 6.48
C ILE A 329 -4.31 -15.80 6.51
N SER A 330 -5.05 -15.42 7.56
CA SER A 330 -6.44 -15.82 7.77
C SER A 330 -7.27 -15.37 6.58
N ILE A 331 -7.32 -16.21 5.55
CA ILE A 331 -8.37 -16.15 4.55
C ILE A 331 -9.63 -16.33 5.38
N LEU A 332 -10.47 -15.30 5.43
CA LEU A 332 -11.86 -15.50 5.76
C LEU A 332 -12.35 -16.60 4.80
N LYS A 333 -12.41 -17.84 5.30
CA LYS A 333 -13.58 -18.67 5.03
C LYS A 333 -14.72 -17.70 5.22
N GLU A 334 -15.51 -17.48 4.17
CA GLU A 334 -16.77 -16.76 4.31
C GLU A 334 -17.34 -17.19 5.66
N LYS A 335 -17.51 -16.25 6.58
CA LYS A 335 -18.52 -16.40 7.61
C LYS A 335 -19.79 -16.56 6.80
N THR A 336 -20.08 -17.80 6.42
CA THR A 336 -21.42 -18.32 6.47
C THR A 336 -21.86 -17.90 7.85
N ILE A 337 -22.58 -16.78 7.91
CA ILE A 337 -23.49 -16.50 9.01
C ILE A 337 -24.13 -17.85 9.26
N PRO A 338 -23.94 -18.48 10.44
CA PRO A 338 -24.62 -19.70 10.75
C PRO A 338 -26.10 -19.36 10.63
N THR A 339 -26.67 -19.72 9.50
CA THR A 339 -28.11 -19.65 9.33
C THR A 339 -28.59 -20.76 10.25
N LYS A 340 -29.10 -20.33 11.39
CA LYS A 340 -30.12 -21.04 12.17
C LYS A 340 -29.62 -22.28 12.91
N ALA A 341 -29.32 -22.10 14.19
CA ALA A 341 -30.06 -22.85 15.19
C ALA A 341 -31.21 -21.95 15.69
N LEU A 342 -32.27 -21.82 14.89
CA LEU A 342 -33.51 -21.22 15.37
C LEU A 342 -34.10 -22.11 16.45
N ALA A 343 -34.23 -21.60 17.67
CA ALA A 343 -34.99 -22.27 18.70
C ALA A 343 -36.49 -22.23 18.32
N PRO A 344 -37.23 -23.36 18.42
CA PRO A 344 -38.48 -23.53 17.68
C PRO A 344 -39.71 -22.76 18.20
N LYS A 345 -39.66 -22.02 19.33
CA LYS A 345 -40.84 -21.36 19.94
C LYS A 345 -40.51 -20.12 20.80
N THR A 346 -41.53 -19.26 20.97
CA THR A 346 -41.59 -18.19 21.99
C THR A 346 -41.37 -18.74 23.40
N GLY A 347 -40.56 -18.07 24.21
CA GLY A 347 -40.38 -18.33 25.65
C GLY A 347 -39.06 -17.78 26.18
N ARG A 348 -38.72 -18.17 27.40
CA ARG A 348 -37.47 -17.84 28.10
C ARG A 348 -36.44 -18.93 27.88
N TYR A 349 -35.22 -18.52 27.57
CA TYR A 349 -34.07 -19.41 27.44
C TYR A 349 -32.99 -18.97 28.41
N ARG A 350 -32.20 -19.91 28.91
CA ARG A 350 -31.00 -19.67 29.72
C ARG A 350 -29.76 -19.89 28.85
N ALA A 351 -28.84 -18.95 28.88
CA ALA A 351 -27.51 -19.07 28.29
C ALA A 351 -26.59 -19.92 29.19
N THR A 352 -25.80 -20.80 28.59
CA THR A 352 -24.77 -21.62 29.26
C THR A 352 -23.52 -21.66 28.41
N LEU A 353 -22.33 -21.59 29.03
CA LEU A 353 -21.05 -21.78 28.38
C LEU A 353 -20.51 -23.18 28.70
N PRO A 354 -19.58 -23.73 27.89
CA PRO A 354 -18.87 -24.96 28.22
C PRO A 354 -18.15 -24.83 29.56
N ASN A 355 -18.12 -25.89 30.38
CA ASN A 355 -17.44 -25.88 31.69
C ASN A 355 -15.93 -25.57 31.61
N THR A 356 -15.34 -25.67 30.43
CA THR A 356 -13.94 -25.29 30.14
C THR A 356 -13.74 -23.79 29.94
N HIS A 357 -14.82 -23.03 29.74
CA HIS A 357 -14.77 -21.59 29.54
C HIS A 357 -14.51 -20.88 30.88
N PRO A 358 -13.54 -19.95 30.95
CA PRO A 358 -13.13 -19.32 32.21
C PRO A 358 -14.26 -18.56 32.92
N GLN A 359 -15.29 -18.15 32.18
CA GLN A 359 -16.45 -17.41 32.70
C GLN A 359 -17.72 -18.27 32.85
N ALA A 360 -17.66 -19.60 32.67
CA ALA A 360 -18.86 -20.46 32.71
C ALA A 360 -19.67 -20.31 34.02
N ASN A 361 -18.97 -20.20 35.15
CA ASN A 361 -19.60 -20.04 36.47
C ASN A 361 -20.20 -18.64 36.70
N GLN A 362 -19.78 -17.62 35.94
CA GLN A 362 -20.32 -16.26 36.04
C GLN A 362 -21.71 -16.21 35.42
N LEU A 363 -21.89 -16.88 34.29
CA LEU A 363 -23.14 -16.89 33.53
C LEU A 363 -24.29 -17.62 34.25
N GLU A 364 -23.99 -18.69 35.01
CA GLU A 364 -25.02 -19.44 35.78
C GLU A 364 -25.70 -18.59 36.87
N GLY A 365 -25.01 -17.58 37.40
CA GLY A 365 -25.49 -16.68 38.45
C GLY A 365 -26.06 -15.35 37.93
N ASP A 366 -25.89 -15.03 36.65
CA ASP A 366 -26.27 -13.73 36.10
C ASP A 366 -27.77 -13.66 35.78
N PRO A 367 -28.55 -12.75 36.40
CA PRO A 367 -29.95 -12.55 36.06
C PRO A 367 -30.19 -12.08 34.62
N HIS A 368 -29.17 -11.58 33.92
CA HIS A 368 -29.26 -11.16 32.52
C HIS A 368 -28.86 -12.27 31.51
N SER A 369 -28.48 -13.46 31.99
CA SER A 369 -28.23 -14.66 31.15
C SER A 369 -29.47 -15.22 30.44
N TYR A 370 -30.62 -14.54 30.52
CA TYR A 370 -31.88 -15.00 29.95
C TYR A 370 -32.30 -14.16 28.76
N ALA A 371 -32.56 -14.82 27.63
CA ALA A 371 -33.16 -14.17 26.46
C ALA A 371 -34.69 -14.29 26.50
N ARG A 372 -35.39 -13.23 26.08
CA ARG A 372 -36.84 -13.23 25.85
C ARG A 372 -37.13 -13.06 24.37
N PHE A 373 -37.85 -14.02 23.80
CA PHE A 373 -38.29 -13.96 22.41
C PHE A 373 -39.60 -13.16 22.28
N LEU A 374 -39.58 -12.04 21.56
CA LEU A 374 -40.78 -11.28 21.21
C LEU A 374 -41.30 -11.68 19.81
N LYS A 375 -42.61 -11.50 19.58
CA LYS A 375 -43.25 -11.83 18.30
C LYS A 375 -42.66 -10.93 17.19
N GLY A 376 -41.78 -11.47 16.37
CA GLY A 376 -41.09 -10.75 15.29
C GLY A 376 -39.59 -11.06 15.15
N ASP A 377 -39.11 -12.18 15.70
CA ASP A 377 -37.71 -12.63 15.60
C ASP A 377 -36.67 -11.65 16.19
N VAL A 378 -37.10 -10.72 17.06
CA VAL A 378 -36.22 -9.78 17.76
C VAL A 378 -35.83 -10.35 19.12
N PHE A 379 -34.53 -10.42 19.35
CA PHE A 379 -33.91 -10.78 20.62
C PHE A 379 -33.54 -9.50 21.38
N ILE A 380 -33.71 -9.52 22.70
CA ILE A 380 -33.12 -8.53 23.59
C ILE A 380 -32.20 -9.31 24.53
N TYR A 381 -30.91 -9.03 24.41
CA TYR A 381 -29.88 -9.48 25.34
C TYR A 381 -29.44 -8.24 26.09
N GLU A 382 -29.54 -8.25 27.41
CA GLU A 382 -28.96 -7.22 28.26
C GLU A 382 -27.77 -7.88 28.97
N GLY A 383 -26.60 -7.24 29.04
CA GLY A 383 -25.47 -7.74 29.84
C GLY A 383 -24.75 -8.98 29.29
N LEU A 384 -24.90 -9.30 28.00
CA LEU A 384 -24.20 -10.41 27.34
C LEU A 384 -23.15 -9.95 26.31
N GLU A 385 -22.91 -8.64 26.22
CA GLU A 385 -21.97 -8.02 25.27
C GLU A 385 -20.51 -8.42 25.54
N ASP A 386 -20.21 -8.83 26.77
CA ASP A 386 -18.88 -9.24 27.22
C ASP A 386 -18.56 -10.73 26.95
N TYR A 387 -19.49 -11.49 26.33
CA TYR A 387 -19.31 -12.91 26.03
C TYR A 387 -19.28 -13.19 24.52
N GLU A 388 -18.45 -14.14 24.10
CA GLU A 388 -18.45 -14.57 22.70
C GLU A 388 -19.74 -15.35 22.38
N LEU A 389 -20.65 -14.74 21.64
CA LEU A 389 -21.98 -15.29 21.35
C LEU A 389 -21.95 -16.65 20.63
N SER A 390 -20.85 -16.98 19.95
CA SER A 390 -20.64 -18.25 19.24
C SER A 390 -20.50 -19.44 20.19
N GLU A 391 -20.06 -19.20 21.43
CA GLU A 391 -19.78 -20.24 22.43
C GLU A 391 -20.97 -20.47 23.37
N ILE A 392 -22.00 -19.62 23.31
CA ILE A 392 -23.18 -19.70 24.15
C ILE A 392 -24.15 -20.77 23.63
N THR A 393 -24.48 -21.72 24.50
CA THR A 393 -25.57 -22.67 24.28
C THR A 393 -26.84 -22.20 24.96
N TRP A 394 -28.00 -22.39 24.32
CA TRP A 394 -29.30 -21.93 24.83
C TRP A 394 -30.18 -23.11 25.26
N SER A 395 -30.66 -23.07 26.51
CA SER A 395 -31.58 -24.06 27.06
C SER A 395 -32.96 -23.45 27.35
N TYR A 396 -34.04 -24.03 26.84
CA TYR A 396 -35.40 -23.56 27.10
C TYR A 396 -35.78 -23.75 28.58
N VAL A 397 -36.26 -22.70 29.25
CA VAL A 397 -36.64 -22.72 30.67
C VAL A 397 -38.11 -22.44 30.93
N GLY A 398 -38.93 -22.24 29.90
CA GLY A 398 -40.39 -22.06 30.01
C GLY A 398 -40.91 -20.80 29.33
N ASN A 399 -42.15 -20.40 29.62
CA ASN A 399 -42.77 -19.16 29.13
C ASN A 399 -42.69 -18.04 30.17
#